data_AF-A0A0S3UDA2-F1
#
_entry.id   AF-A0A0S3UDA2-F1
#
_cell.length_a   1.000
_cell.length_b   1.000
_cell.length_c   1.000
_cell.angle_alpha   90.00
_cell.angle_beta   90.00
_cell.angle_gamma   90.00
#
_symmetry.space_group_name_H-M   'P 1'
#
loop_
_entity.id
_entity.type
_entity.pdbx_description
1 polymer ?
#
loop_
_entity_poly.entity_id
_entity_poly.type
_entity_poly.pdbx_seq_one_letter_code
_entity_poly.pdbx_strand_id
1 'polypeptide(L)'
;MAHSSFFALKLFAAVGCGLIAGVFFAFSTFVMQALAQQPPPTAIATMQSINITVINPWFMTAFLGTGAACLLLSIVSLLKWQQPSSAYLLIGSLLYLIGTIGVTIGFNVPLNDGLALPLAHAKRVRKAR
;
A
#
# COMPACT_ATOMS: atom_id res chain seq x y z
N MET A 1 -3.87 -30.19 -12.24
CA MET A 1 -4.63 -28.95 -11.99
C MET A 1 -4.03 -28.11 -10.85
N ALA A 2 -3.73 -28.69 -9.67
CA ALA A 2 -3.21 -27.93 -8.52
C ALA A 2 -1.87 -27.16 -8.75
N HIS A 3 -0.97 -27.69 -9.58
CA HIS A 3 0.30 -27.00 -9.91
C HIS A 3 0.09 -25.72 -10.73
N SER A 4 -0.81 -25.76 -11.71
CA SER A 4 -1.12 -24.61 -12.58
C SER A 4 -1.77 -23.48 -11.81
N SER A 5 -2.70 -23.80 -10.89
CA SER A 5 -3.37 -22.81 -10.04
C SER A 5 -2.39 -22.15 -9.06
N PHE A 6 -1.45 -22.90 -8.49
CA PHE A 6 -0.44 -22.33 -7.59
C PHE A 6 0.56 -21.43 -8.32
N PHE A 7 0.93 -21.78 -9.55
CA PHE A 7 1.74 -20.91 -10.40
C PHE A 7 1.01 -19.61 -10.72
N ALA A 8 -0.26 -19.70 -11.15
CA ALA A 8 -1.09 -18.53 -11.46
C ALA A 8 -1.22 -17.59 -10.25
N LEU A 9 -1.42 -18.13 -9.05
CA LEU A 9 -1.49 -17.33 -7.81
C LEU A 9 -0.19 -16.59 -7.52
N LYS A 10 0.97 -17.26 -7.66
CA LYS A 10 2.29 -16.62 -7.49
C LYS A 10 2.52 -15.51 -8.52
N LEU A 11 2.16 -15.77 -9.77
CA LEU A 11 2.29 -14.79 -10.85
C LEU A 11 1.41 -13.57 -10.58
N PHE A 12 0.15 -13.79 -10.22
CA PHE A 12 -0.79 -12.74 -9.85
C PHE A 12 -0.25 -11.89 -8.69
N ALA A 13 0.22 -12.52 -7.61
CA ALA A 13 0.80 -11.82 -6.48
C ALA A 13 2.06 -11.03 -6.87
N ALA A 14 2.97 -11.61 -7.66
CA ALA A 14 4.18 -10.92 -8.09
C ALA A 14 3.90 -9.68 -8.95
N VAL A 15 2.97 -9.80 -9.91
CA VAL A 15 2.56 -8.68 -10.76
C VAL A 15 1.84 -7.61 -9.94
N GLY A 16 0.94 -8.02 -9.05
CA GLY A 16 0.23 -7.12 -8.14
C GLY A 16 1.19 -6.37 -7.20
N CYS A 17 2.20 -7.05 -6.65
CA CYS A 17 3.25 -6.44 -5.85
C CYS A 17 4.02 -5.39 -6.66
N GLY A 18 4.41 -5.72 -7.90
CA GLY A 18 5.10 -4.79 -8.79
C GLY A 18 4.26 -3.56 -9.15
N LEU A 19 2.96 -3.74 -9.40
CA LEU A 19 2.03 -2.65 -9.70
C LEU A 19 1.92 -1.66 -8.52
N ILE A 20 1.72 -2.17 -7.30
CA ILE A 20 1.63 -1.31 -6.10
C ILE A 20 2.99 -0.71 -5.73
N ALA A 21 4.08 -1.44 -5.91
CA ALA A 21 5.43 -0.90 -5.74
C ALA A 21 5.68 0.28 -6.69
N GLY A 22 5.20 0.20 -7.94
CA GLY A 22 5.27 1.30 -8.90
C GLY A 22 4.53 2.56 -8.42
N VAL A 23 3.35 2.39 -7.80
CA VAL A 23 2.60 3.51 -7.21
C VAL A 23 3.41 4.15 -6.07
N PHE A 24 3.92 3.36 -5.12
CA PHE A 24 4.73 3.89 -4.02
C PHE A 24 6.03 4.53 -4.49
N PHE A 25 6.68 3.95 -5.49
CA PHE A 25 7.86 4.52 -6.12
C PHE A 25 7.53 5.91 -6.69
N ALA A 26 6.50 6.02 -7.53
CA ALA A 26 6.05 7.29 -8.08
C ALA A 26 5.77 8.35 -7.01
N PHE A 27 5.02 7.96 -5.96
CA PHE A 27 4.70 8.85 -4.86
C PHE A 27 5.94 9.37 -4.13
N SER A 28 6.87 8.46 -3.84
CA SER A 28 8.08 8.77 -3.08
C SER A 28 9.08 9.58 -3.89
N THR A 29 9.23 9.30 -5.18
CA THR A 29 10.28 9.92 -6.01
C THR A 29 9.88 11.28 -6.55
N PHE A 30 8.62 11.49 -6.93
CA PHE A 30 8.25 12.74 -7.61
C PHE A 30 6.90 13.34 -7.19
N VAL A 31 5.88 12.57 -6.79
CA VAL A 31 4.57 13.18 -6.44
C VAL A 31 4.70 14.04 -5.19
N MET A 32 5.30 13.51 -4.12
CA MET A 32 5.45 14.26 -2.87
C MET A 32 6.39 15.47 -3.03
N GLN A 33 7.42 15.34 -3.89
CA GLN A 33 8.30 16.46 -4.22
C GLN A 33 7.57 17.55 -5.00
N ALA A 34 6.73 17.18 -5.98
CA ALA A 34 5.94 18.13 -6.74
C ALA A 34 4.92 18.86 -5.86
N LEU A 35 4.24 18.13 -4.95
CA LEU A 35 3.32 18.73 -3.96
C LEU A 35 4.05 19.69 -3.01
N ALA A 36 5.27 19.36 -2.59
CA ALA A 36 6.08 20.23 -1.71
C ALA A 36 6.49 21.55 -2.37
N GLN A 37 6.48 21.63 -3.70
CA GLN A 37 6.74 22.86 -4.46
C GLN A 37 5.50 23.75 -4.60
N GLN A 38 4.31 23.27 -4.23
CA GLN A 38 3.07 24.04 -4.30
C GLN A 38 2.79 24.79 -2.98
N PRO A 39 2.03 25.90 -3.02
CA PRO A 39 1.53 26.53 -1.81
C PRO A 39 0.80 25.52 -0.91
N PRO A 40 1.00 25.53 0.42
CA PRO A 40 0.42 24.52 1.32
C PRO A 40 -1.10 24.29 1.17
N PRO A 41 -1.95 25.33 0.99
CA PRO A 41 -3.38 25.11 0.79
C PRO A 41 -3.69 24.29 -0.47
N THR A 42 -2.97 24.56 -1.56
CA THR A 42 -3.12 23.83 -2.83
C THR A 42 -2.64 22.40 -2.68
N ALA A 43 -1.45 22.18 -2.10
CA ALA A 43 -0.89 20.86 -1.87
C ALA A 43 -1.82 19.97 -1.01
N ILE A 44 -2.39 20.52 0.06
CA ILE A 44 -3.33 19.81 0.94
C ILE A 44 -4.61 19.45 0.18
N ALA A 45 -5.22 20.41 -0.54
CA ALA A 45 -6.43 20.16 -1.32
C ALA A 45 -6.22 19.09 -2.41
N THR A 46 -5.06 19.12 -3.08
CA THR A 46 -4.69 18.09 -4.06
C THR A 46 -4.55 16.72 -3.39
N MET A 47 -3.84 16.63 -2.26
CA MET A 47 -3.68 15.36 -1.55
C MET A 47 -5.01 14.81 -1.02
N GLN A 48 -5.91 15.67 -0.53
CA GLN A 48 -7.28 15.28 -0.15
C GLN A 48 -8.05 14.70 -1.34
N SER A 49 -7.97 15.34 -2.51
CA SER A 49 -8.61 14.83 -3.73
C SER A 49 -8.04 13.48 -4.17
N ILE A 50 -6.71 13.30 -4.08
CA ILE A 50 -6.05 12.02 -4.32
C ILE A 50 -6.56 10.94 -3.36
N ASN A 51 -6.63 11.24 -2.05
CA ASN A 51 -7.09 10.28 -1.04
C ASN A 51 -8.54 9.82 -1.25
N ILE A 52 -9.40 10.66 -1.83
CA ILE A 52 -10.76 10.30 -2.18
C ILE A 52 -10.78 9.45 -3.46
N THR A 53 -10.06 9.88 -4.49
CA THR A 53 -10.08 9.24 -5.83
C THR A 53 -9.33 7.91 -5.89
N VAL A 54 -8.35 7.69 -5.01
CA VAL A 54 -7.60 6.43 -4.92
C VAL A 54 -8.47 5.27 -4.40
N ILE A 55 -9.56 5.56 -3.68
CA ILE A 55 -10.52 4.57 -3.21
C ILE A 55 -11.50 4.24 -4.35
N ASN A 56 -11.00 3.53 -5.36
CA ASN A 56 -11.79 3.04 -6.48
C ASN A 56 -11.63 1.52 -6.65
N PRO A 57 -12.57 0.84 -7.32
CA PRO A 57 -12.56 -0.62 -7.43
C PRO A 57 -11.27 -1.19 -8.04
N TRP A 58 -10.67 -0.51 -9.02
CA TRP A 58 -9.46 -0.98 -9.68
C TRP A 58 -8.25 -0.95 -8.76
N PHE A 59 -8.01 0.18 -8.09
CA PHE A 59 -6.92 0.30 -7.15
C PHE A 59 -7.13 -0.58 -5.92
N MET A 60 -8.35 -0.65 -5.38
CA MET A 60 -8.68 -1.53 -4.25
C MET A 60 -8.48 -3.02 -4.61
N THR A 61 -8.83 -3.43 -5.83
CA THR A 61 -8.57 -4.80 -6.30
C THR A 61 -7.08 -5.07 -6.41
N ALA A 62 -6.31 -4.15 -6.99
CA ALA A 62 -4.85 -4.29 -7.07
C ALA A 62 -4.19 -4.32 -5.68
N PHE A 63 -4.65 -3.49 -4.74
CA PHE A 63 -4.07 -3.36 -3.41
C PHE A 63 -4.50 -4.51 -2.48
N LEU A 64 -5.80 -4.66 -2.22
CA LEU A 64 -6.33 -5.66 -1.32
C LEU A 64 -6.30 -7.06 -1.93
N GLY A 65 -6.55 -7.19 -3.23
CA GLY A 65 -6.49 -8.49 -3.93
C GLY A 65 -5.09 -9.08 -3.92
N THR A 66 -4.06 -8.25 -4.12
CA THR A 66 -2.66 -8.68 -3.96
C THR A 66 -2.35 -9.02 -2.50
N GLY A 67 -2.86 -8.24 -1.55
CA GLY A 67 -2.75 -8.54 -0.12
C GLY A 67 -3.36 -9.90 0.24
N ALA A 68 -4.56 -10.20 -0.25
CA ALA A 68 -5.22 -11.49 -0.06
C ALA A 68 -4.42 -12.64 -0.69
N ALA A 69 -3.88 -12.45 -1.90
CA ALA A 69 -3.01 -13.43 -2.54
C ALA A 69 -1.73 -13.68 -1.72
N CYS A 70 -1.08 -12.63 -1.20
CA CYS A 70 0.09 -12.74 -0.33
C CYS A 70 -0.25 -13.43 1.00
N LEU A 71 -1.43 -13.17 1.57
CA LEU A 71 -1.89 -13.85 2.77
C LEU A 71 -2.04 -15.36 2.54
N LEU A 72 -2.71 -15.74 1.45
CA LEU A 72 -2.86 -17.15 1.06
C LEU A 72 -1.49 -17.81 0.79
N LEU A 73 -0.59 -17.13 0.09
CA LEU A 73 0.76 -17.65 -0.18
C LEU A 73 1.59 -17.81 1.09
N SER A 74 1.46 -16.90 2.07
CA SER A 74 2.08 -17.03 3.39
C SER A 74 1.61 -18.29 4.11
N ILE A 75 0.30 -18.52 4.16
CA ILE A 75 -0.30 -19.70 4.80
C ILE A 75 0.16 -20.98 4.10
N VAL A 76 0.08 -21.03 2.77
CA VAL A 76 0.51 -22.22 2.00
C VAL A 76 2.00 -22.49 2.16
N SER A 77 2.83 -21.45 2.23
CA SER A 77 4.26 -21.58 2.44
C SER A 77 4.58 -22.24 3.79
N LEU A 78 3.89 -21.83 4.86
CA LEU A 78 4.04 -22.42 6.19
C LEU A 78 3.60 -23.90 6.20
N LEU A 79 2.50 -24.24 5.52
CA LEU A 79 2.04 -25.62 5.40
C LEU A 79 2.98 -26.51 4.58
N LYS A 80 3.74 -25.92 3.64
CA LYS A 80 4.68 -26.62 2.73
C LYS A 80 6.13 -26.25 3.00
N TRP A 81 6.50 -26.13 4.27
CA TRP A 81 7.82 -25.62 4.68
C TRP A 81 9.02 -26.40 4.12
N GLN A 82 8.85 -27.71 3.87
CA GLN A 82 9.91 -28.59 3.37
C GLN A 82 10.40 -28.24 1.94
N GLN A 83 9.70 -27.36 1.22
CA GLN A 83 10.09 -26.93 -0.12
C GLN A 83 11.11 -25.79 -0.04
N PRO A 84 12.23 -25.83 -0.80
CA PRO A 84 13.27 -24.80 -0.75
C PRO A 84 12.79 -23.39 -1.16
N SER A 85 11.68 -23.31 -1.91
CA SER A 85 11.09 -22.03 -2.34
C SER A 85 10.12 -21.41 -1.31
N SER A 86 9.73 -22.14 -0.26
CA SER A 86 8.73 -21.69 0.71
C SER A 86 9.23 -20.46 1.50
N ALA A 87 10.49 -20.46 1.94
CA ALA A 87 11.08 -19.33 2.65
C ALA A 87 10.99 -18.02 1.84
N TYR A 88 11.35 -18.05 0.55
CA TYR A 88 11.27 -16.86 -0.32
C TYR A 88 9.84 -16.37 -0.53
N LEU A 89 8.88 -17.29 -0.72
CA LEU A 89 7.47 -16.93 -0.87
C LEU A 89 6.90 -16.32 0.41
N LEU A 90 7.29 -16.84 1.57
CA LEU A 90 6.87 -16.31 2.86
C LEU A 90 7.43 -14.90 3.05
N ILE A 91 8.75 -14.72 2.86
CA ILE A 91 9.40 -13.41 3.01
C ILE A 91 8.77 -12.38 2.07
N GLY A 92 8.63 -12.69 0.79
CA GLY A 92 8.02 -11.77 -0.18
C GLY A 92 6.58 -11.40 0.16
N SER A 93 5.79 -12.38 0.63
CA SER A 93 4.41 -12.14 1.04
C SER A 93 4.33 -11.29 2.31
N LEU A 94 5.18 -11.55 3.30
CA LEU A 94 5.25 -10.76 4.54
C LEU A 94 5.72 -9.34 4.27
N LEU A 95 6.68 -9.13 3.35
CA LEU A 95 7.11 -7.79 2.94
C LEU A 95 5.95 -6.99 2.37
N TYR A 96 5.09 -7.61 1.54
CA TYR A 96 3.89 -6.94 1.06
C TYR A 96 2.90 -6.67 2.19
N LEU A 97 2.56 -7.68 3.00
CA LEU A 97 1.56 -7.50 4.06
C LEU A 97 1.98 -6.44 5.10
N ILE A 98 3.23 -6.48 5.54
CA ILE A 98 3.73 -5.54 6.55
C ILE A 98 4.06 -4.19 5.91
N GLY A 99 4.85 -4.19 4.84
CA GLY A 99 5.36 -2.98 4.19
C GLY A 99 4.32 -2.20 3.41
N THR A 100 3.31 -2.86 2.86
CA THR A 100 2.23 -2.22 2.10
C THR A 100 1.01 -2.02 2.98
N ILE A 101 0.39 -3.11 3.46
CA ILE A 101 -0.89 -3.04 4.19
C ILE A 101 -0.67 -2.44 5.59
N GLY A 102 0.30 -2.98 6.33
CA GLY A 102 0.63 -2.53 7.67
C GLY A 102 1.03 -1.06 7.72
N VAL A 103 1.93 -0.62 6.84
CA VAL A 103 2.32 0.81 6.75
C VAL A 103 1.15 1.69 6.35
N THR A 104 0.29 1.22 5.44
CA THR A 104 -0.88 2.00 5.02
C THR A 104 -1.85 2.23 6.15
N ILE A 105 -2.22 1.18 6.89
CA ILE A 105 -3.16 1.28 8.01
C ILE A 105 -2.53 2.05 9.18
N GLY A 106 -1.25 1.78 9.50
CA GLY A 106 -0.59 2.32 10.67
C GLY A 106 -0.10 3.76 10.52
N PHE A 107 0.23 4.20 9.30
CA PHE A 107 0.84 5.51 9.07
C PHE A 107 0.13 6.32 7.99
N ASN A 108 -0.10 5.76 6.79
CA ASN A 108 -0.65 6.55 5.69
C ASN A 108 -2.11 6.99 5.94
N VAL A 109 -2.98 6.10 6.43
CA VAL A 109 -4.38 6.43 6.75
C VAL A 109 -4.45 7.50 7.85
N PRO A 110 -3.78 7.36 9.02
CA PRO A 110 -3.77 8.41 10.03
C PRO A 110 -3.24 9.77 9.55
N LEU A 111 -2.19 9.76 8.73
CA LEU A 111 -1.64 11.00 8.16
C LEU A 111 -2.66 11.67 7.22
N ASN A 112 -3.30 10.87 6.38
CA ASN A 112 -4.29 11.33 5.41
C ASN A 112 -5.57 11.84 6.08
N ASP A 113 -6.02 11.19 7.16
CA ASP A 113 -7.15 11.67 7.97
C ASP A 113 -6.82 12.99 8.67
N GLY A 114 -5.57 13.15 9.12
CA GLY A 114 -5.07 14.42 9.65
C GLY A 114 -5.12 15.57 8.63
N LEU A 115 -4.87 15.28 7.35
CA LEU A 115 -5.02 16.25 6.26
C LEU A 115 -6.49 16.58 5.96
N ALA A 116 -7.44 15.68 6.24
CA ALA A 116 -8.87 15.92 6.03
C ALA A 116 -9.48 16.91 7.05
N LEU A 117 -8.77 17.22 8.14
CA LEU A 117 -9.23 18.18 9.14
C LEU A 117 -9.26 19.62 8.60
N PRO A 118 -10.24 20.45 8.99
CA PRO A 118 -10.26 21.87 8.64
C PRO A 118 -8.98 22.57 9.12
N LEU A 119 -8.36 23.43 8.28
CA LEU A 119 -7.12 24.17 8.56
C LEU A 119 -7.12 24.94 9.90
N ALA A 120 -8.30 25.27 10.44
CA ALA A 120 -8.47 25.88 11.76
C ALA A 120 -8.00 24.97 12.92
N HIS A 121 -8.05 23.65 12.76
CA HIS A 121 -7.60 22.67 13.76
C HIS A 121 -6.07 22.50 13.74
N ALA A 122 -5.46 22.51 12.55
CA ALA A 122 -4.01 22.37 12.37
C ALA A 122 -3.19 23.49 13.05
N LYS A 123 -3.72 24.72 13.07
CA LYS A 123 -3.11 25.84 13.82
C LYS A 123 -3.16 25.66 15.34
N ARG A 124 -4.15 24.95 15.89
CA ARG A 124 -4.28 24.72 17.35
C ARG A 124 -3.32 23.63 17.83
N VAL A 125 -3.19 22.51 17.10
CA VAL A 125 -2.28 21.41 17.48
C VAL A 125 -0.81 21.85 17.47
N ARG A 126 -0.41 22.67 16.49
CA ARG A 126 0.96 23.18 16.39
C ARG A 126 1.32 24.24 17.43
N LYS A 127 0.33 24.82 18.12
CA LYS A 127 0.54 25.75 19.23
C LYS A 127 0.54 25.05 20.60
N ALA A 128 0.10 23.79 20.64
CA ALA A 128 0.01 22.97 21.84
C ALA A 128 1.15 21.94 21.97
N ARG A 129 2.03 21.84 20.95
CA ARG A 129 3.35 21.21 21.02
C ARG A 129 4.41 22.30 21.08
#